data_AF-A0A926V0G1-F1
#
_entry.id   AF-A0A926V0G1-F1
#
_cell.length_a   1.000
_cell.length_b   1.000
_cell.length_c   1.000
_cell.angle_alpha   90.00
_cell.angle_beta   90.00
_cell.angle_gamma   90.00
#
_symmetry.space_group_name_H-M   'P 1'
#
loop_
_entity.id
_entity.type
_entity.pdbx_description
1 polymer ?
#
loop_
_entity_poly.entity_id
_entity_poly.type
_entity_poly.pdbx_seq_one_letter_code
_entity_poly.pdbx_strand_id
1 'polypeptide(L)'
;MWLNIADQIQQATGKPFEVTHQRSVGGGSINQAYALSGKDRAYFVKLNQAETLPMFEAEARGLEEISKTATIRVPQPICWGVANTFSFLALEWLDLGYGTHRAWEAMGHQLAAMHQTTSTHGFGWYQDNTIGSTPQQNSWTDNWIEFFCERRLGYQLRLARRKGGHFPNGDRLLDAVPLLLAERIPKPSLVHGDLWSGNAAITKLEEPIILDPAVYFGDREVDLAMTELFGSFPNEFYRAYNAAYPLSEGYTQRKVLYNLYHILNHFNLFGGGYETQANRMIDQILGL
;
A
#
# COMPACT_ATOMS: atom_id res chain seq x y z
N MET A 1 18.87 -0.46 22.02
CA MET A 1 17.91 -0.66 20.92
C MET A 1 17.60 -2.14 20.69
N TRP A 2 18.46 -2.95 20.04
CA TRP A 2 18.13 -4.34 19.66
C TRP A 2 17.69 -5.25 20.82
N LEU A 3 18.36 -5.19 21.96
CA LEU A 3 17.96 -5.94 23.16
C LEU A 3 16.57 -5.56 23.67
N ASN A 4 16.20 -4.28 23.55
CA ASN A 4 14.88 -3.79 23.95
C ASN A 4 13.79 -4.25 22.96
N ILE A 5 14.08 -4.24 21.66
CA ILE A 5 13.17 -4.80 20.64
C ILE A 5 12.99 -6.30 20.86
N ALA A 6 14.08 -7.03 21.16
CA ALA A 6 14.02 -8.46 21.46
C ALA A 6 13.14 -8.78 22.68
N ASP A 7 13.28 -7.99 23.75
CA ASP A 7 12.45 -8.13 24.95
C ASP A 7 10.97 -7.85 24.65
N GLN A 8 10.66 -6.82 23.86
CA GLN A 8 9.29 -6.55 23.43
C GLN A 8 8.71 -7.67 22.55
N ILE A 9 9.50 -8.26 21.66
CA ILE A 9 9.11 -9.44 20.87
C ILE A 9 8.86 -10.66 21.79
N GLN A 10 9.71 -10.88 22.79
CA GLN A 10 9.55 -11.95 23.76
C GLN A 10 8.25 -11.78 24.56
N GLN A 11 7.95 -10.57 25.02
CA GLN A 11 6.71 -10.25 25.73
C GLN A 11 5.48 -10.46 24.85
N ALA A 12 5.51 -9.98 23.61
CA ALA A 12 4.38 -10.11 22.69
C ALA A 12 4.11 -11.57 22.27
N THR A 13 5.16 -12.37 22.09
CA THR A 13 5.01 -13.77 21.65
C THR A 13 4.89 -14.77 22.79
N GLY A 14 5.17 -14.36 24.04
CA GLY A 14 5.24 -15.25 25.21
C GLY A 14 6.34 -16.31 25.11
N LYS A 15 7.29 -16.17 24.17
CA LYS A 15 8.34 -17.16 23.88
C LYS A 15 9.71 -16.50 24.02
N PRO A 16 10.69 -17.16 24.65
CA PRO A 16 12.05 -16.64 24.74
C PRO A 16 12.61 -16.26 23.38
N PHE A 17 13.21 -15.07 23.29
CA PHE A 17 13.87 -14.60 22.08
C PHE A 17 15.13 -13.81 22.45
N GLU A 18 16.28 -14.42 22.20
CA GLU A 18 17.58 -13.79 22.31
C GLU A 18 18.13 -13.53 20.91
N VAL A 19 18.55 -12.29 20.66
CA VAL A 19 19.11 -11.89 19.38
C VAL A 19 20.55 -12.37 19.30
N THR A 20 20.85 -13.17 18.28
CA THR A 20 22.20 -13.66 17.99
C THR A 20 22.81 -12.94 16.81
N HIS A 21 21.99 -12.47 15.86
CA HIS A 21 22.46 -11.77 14.68
C HIS A 21 21.45 -10.73 14.20
N GLN A 22 21.97 -9.61 13.71
CA GLN A 22 21.21 -8.58 13.04
C GLN A 22 21.87 -8.24 11.71
N ARG A 23 21.06 -8.18 10.65
CA ARG A 23 21.55 -7.89 9.30
C ARG A 23 20.62 -6.88 8.63
N SER A 24 21.20 -5.83 8.07
CA SER A 24 20.45 -4.92 7.20
C SER A 24 19.98 -5.68 5.97
N VAL A 25 18.71 -5.50 5.61
CA VAL A 25 18.10 -6.09 4.42
C VAL A 25 17.51 -4.99 3.56
N GLY A 26 17.43 -5.23 2.25
CA GLY A 26 16.66 -4.34 1.37
C GLY A 26 15.18 -4.37 1.75
N GLY A 27 14.43 -3.35 1.33
CA GLY A 27 12.97 -3.34 1.52
C GLY A 27 12.34 -2.02 1.95
N GLY A 28 13.09 -0.92 2.06
CA GLY A 28 12.49 0.38 2.37
C GLY A 28 13.22 1.53 1.70
N SER A 29 12.48 2.39 0.99
CA SER A 29 12.98 3.70 0.53
C SER A 29 12.94 4.76 1.65
N ILE A 30 12.23 4.47 2.73
CA ILE A 30 11.89 5.42 3.81
C ILE A 30 12.35 4.89 5.18
N ASN A 31 12.16 3.59 5.43
CA ASN A 31 12.51 2.93 6.68
C ASN A 31 13.79 2.11 6.52
N GLN A 32 14.55 1.99 7.60
CA GLN A 32 15.64 0.99 7.65
C GLN A 32 15.03 -0.38 7.96
N ALA A 33 15.44 -1.40 7.22
CA ALA A 33 14.91 -2.76 7.37
C ALA A 33 16.01 -3.73 7.83
N TYR A 34 15.67 -4.58 8.79
CA TYR A 34 16.60 -5.52 9.40
C TYR A 34 15.99 -6.92 9.54
N ALA A 35 16.80 -7.94 9.28
CA ALA A 35 16.56 -9.29 9.78
C ALA A 35 17.12 -9.37 11.20
N LEU A 36 16.26 -9.64 12.18
CA LEU A 36 16.63 -9.86 13.57
C LEU A 36 16.49 -11.35 13.88
N SER A 37 17.63 -12.05 13.95
CA SER A 37 17.67 -13.51 14.10
C SER A 37 18.06 -13.90 15.52
N GLY A 38 17.35 -14.89 16.05
CA GLY A 38 17.75 -15.65 17.23
C GLY A 38 18.20 -17.05 16.83
N LYS A 39 18.17 -17.99 17.78
CA LYS A 39 18.63 -19.37 17.55
C LYS A 39 17.78 -20.13 16.51
N ASP A 40 16.46 -20.09 16.67
CA ASP A 40 15.52 -20.91 15.88
C ASP A 40 14.46 -20.10 15.12
N ARG A 41 14.56 -18.77 15.14
CA ARG A 41 13.57 -17.88 14.52
C ARG A 41 14.19 -16.55 14.12
N ALA A 42 13.56 -15.89 13.16
CA ALA A 42 13.88 -14.54 12.75
C ALA A 42 12.62 -13.69 12.71
N TYR A 43 12.81 -12.37 12.80
CA TYR A 43 11.77 -11.37 12.60
C TYR A 43 12.27 -10.31 11.63
N PHE A 44 11.36 -9.75 10.85
CA PHE A 44 11.63 -8.59 10.02
C PHE A 44 11.33 -7.33 10.83
N VAL A 45 12.30 -6.44 10.98
CA VAL A 45 12.17 -5.23 11.80
C VAL A 45 12.37 -4.00 10.94
N LYS A 46 11.34 -3.16 10.87
CA LYS A 46 11.42 -1.81 10.31
C LYS A 46 11.78 -0.82 11.42
N LEU A 47 12.65 0.13 11.10
CA LEU A 47 13.09 1.20 12.01
C LEU A 47 12.99 2.56 11.35
N ASN A 48 12.59 3.55 12.15
CA ASN A 48 12.64 4.96 11.81
C ASN A 48 12.69 5.81 13.10
N GLN A 49 12.68 7.14 13.00
CA GLN A 49 12.73 8.04 14.15
C GLN A 49 11.51 7.84 15.07
N ALA A 50 11.66 8.09 16.38
CA ALA A 50 10.62 7.83 17.37
C ALA A 50 9.27 8.49 17.04
N GLU A 51 9.28 9.68 16.43
CA GLU A 51 8.08 10.45 16.08
C GLU A 51 7.24 9.78 14.98
N THR A 52 7.81 8.82 14.26
CA THR A 52 7.11 8.06 13.21
C THR A 52 6.40 6.81 13.72
N LEU A 53 6.31 6.62 15.05
CA LEU A 53 5.54 5.52 15.64
C LEU A 53 4.10 5.40 15.08
N PRO A 54 3.32 6.48 14.87
CA PRO A 54 1.97 6.38 14.32
C PRO A 54 1.91 5.73 12.92
N MET A 55 2.97 5.85 12.12
CA MET A 55 3.06 5.18 10.82
C MET A 55 3.16 3.67 10.99
N PHE A 56 4.01 3.20 11.91
CA PHE A 56 4.14 1.77 12.20
C PHE A 56 2.89 1.18 12.86
N GLU A 57 2.23 1.95 13.73
CA GLU A 57 0.92 1.58 14.27
C GLU A 57 -0.09 1.39 13.16
N ALA A 58 -0.20 2.36 12.25
CA ALA A 58 -1.15 2.28 11.14
C ALA A 58 -0.86 1.14 10.17
N GLU A 59 0.42 0.88 9.86
CA GLU A 59 0.83 -0.25 9.02
C GLU A 59 0.48 -1.59 9.67
N ALA A 60 0.80 -1.77 10.96
CA ALA A 60 0.44 -2.98 11.70
C ALA A 60 -1.07 -3.22 11.70
N ARG A 61 -1.86 -2.18 11.94
CA ARG A 61 -3.32 -2.25 11.86
C ARG A 61 -3.83 -2.56 10.45
N GLY A 62 -3.16 -2.06 9.41
CA GLY A 62 -3.51 -2.38 8.02
C GLY A 62 -3.25 -3.84 7.68
N LEU A 63 -2.13 -4.40 8.15
CA LEU A 63 -1.81 -5.82 8.04
C LEU A 63 -2.85 -6.67 8.79
N GLU A 64 -3.22 -6.29 10.02
CA GLU A 64 -4.30 -6.95 10.77
C GLU A 64 -5.62 -6.93 10.00
N GLU A 65 -5.97 -5.80 9.38
CA GLU A 65 -7.23 -5.64 8.64
C GLU A 65 -7.28 -6.55 7.41
N ILE A 66 -6.19 -6.65 6.65
CA ILE A 66 -6.09 -7.61 5.53
C ILE A 66 -6.14 -9.05 6.06
N SER A 67 -5.41 -9.36 7.13
CA SER A 67 -5.36 -10.72 7.70
C SER A 67 -6.74 -11.20 8.17
N LYS A 68 -7.61 -10.32 8.68
CA LYS A 68 -8.99 -10.66 9.11
C LYS A 68 -9.86 -11.16 7.96
N THR A 69 -9.56 -10.80 6.71
CA THR A 69 -10.32 -11.26 5.55
C THR A 69 -10.15 -12.75 5.29
N ALA A 70 -9.06 -13.36 5.77
CA ALA A 70 -8.68 -14.75 5.49
C ALA A 70 -8.59 -15.06 3.98
N THR A 71 -8.09 -14.12 3.18
CA THR A 71 -8.00 -14.24 1.71
C THR A 71 -6.56 -14.37 1.20
N ILE A 72 -5.82 -13.26 1.14
CA ILE A 72 -4.41 -13.18 0.78
C ILE A 72 -3.54 -13.09 2.03
N ARG A 73 -2.37 -13.73 2.00
CA ARG A 73 -1.45 -13.72 3.14
C ARG A 73 -0.71 -12.39 3.22
N VAL A 74 -0.53 -11.92 4.44
CA VAL A 74 0.31 -10.78 4.81
C VAL A 74 1.22 -11.18 5.98
N PRO A 75 2.39 -10.54 6.17
CA PRO A 75 3.24 -10.81 7.31
C PRO A 75 2.52 -10.44 8.60
N GLN A 76 2.57 -11.33 9.60
CA GLN A 76 1.92 -11.09 10.89
C GLN A 76 2.64 -9.98 11.66
N PRO A 77 1.94 -8.93 12.12
CA PRO A 77 2.48 -7.98 13.07
C PRO A 77 2.73 -8.65 14.42
N ILE A 78 3.97 -8.56 14.92
CA ILE A 78 4.36 -9.15 16.21
C ILE A 78 4.25 -8.12 17.32
N CYS A 79 4.89 -6.97 17.15
CA CYS A 79 4.80 -5.82 18.03
C CYS A 79 5.39 -4.58 17.37
N TRP A 80 5.10 -3.41 17.93
CA TRP A 80 5.65 -2.12 17.53
C TRP A 80 5.78 -1.24 18.77
N GLY A 81 6.66 -0.25 18.71
CA GLY A 81 6.91 0.62 19.85
C GLY A 81 8.11 1.52 19.65
N VAL A 82 8.59 2.10 20.76
CA VAL A 82 9.80 2.93 20.79
C VAL A 82 10.91 2.16 21.50
N ALA A 83 12.09 2.18 20.91
CA ALA A 83 13.32 1.65 21.47
C ALA A 83 14.42 2.73 21.37
N ASN A 84 14.71 3.40 22.48
CA ASN A 84 15.57 4.60 22.55
C ASN A 84 14.98 5.75 21.71
N THR A 85 15.70 6.24 20.70
CA THR A 85 15.31 7.32 19.80
C THR A 85 14.65 6.83 18.51
N PHE A 86 14.39 5.53 18.41
CA PHE A 86 13.80 4.90 17.22
C PHE A 86 12.43 4.34 17.54
N SER A 87 11.50 4.46 16.60
CA SER A 87 10.31 3.63 16.56
C SER A 87 10.56 2.40 15.71
N PHE A 88 9.80 1.33 15.95
CA PHE A 88 9.95 0.09 15.21
C PHE A 88 8.62 -0.62 14.97
N LEU A 89 8.60 -1.45 13.94
CA LEU A 89 7.60 -2.48 13.68
C LEU A 89 8.31 -3.82 13.47
N ALA A 90 8.02 -4.80 14.33
CA ALA A 90 8.49 -6.17 14.19
C ALA A 90 7.39 -7.03 13.57
N LEU A 91 7.73 -7.70 12.47
CA LEU A 91 6.86 -8.56 11.67
C LEU A 91 7.40 -9.99 11.63
N GLU A 92 6.53 -10.93 11.28
CA GLU A 92 6.91 -12.27 10.86
C GLU A 92 8.02 -12.22 9.79
N TRP A 93 9.04 -13.07 9.95
CA TRP A 93 10.01 -13.29 8.89
C TRP A 93 9.48 -14.28 7.86
N LEU A 94 9.50 -13.88 6.58
CA LEU A 94 9.06 -14.71 5.46
C LEU A 94 10.23 -15.01 4.52
N ASP A 95 10.45 -16.29 4.26
CA ASP A 95 11.39 -16.73 3.25
C ASP A 95 10.79 -16.56 1.85
N LEU A 96 11.27 -15.54 1.13
CA LEU A 96 10.84 -15.28 -0.25
C LEU A 96 11.48 -16.28 -1.23
N GLY A 97 10.69 -16.70 -2.20
CA GLY A 97 11.08 -17.61 -3.27
C GLY A 97 10.83 -16.99 -4.65
N TYR A 98 11.00 -17.82 -5.68
CA TYR A 98 10.59 -17.47 -7.03
C TYR A 98 9.13 -17.86 -7.24
N GLY A 99 8.35 -16.98 -7.85
CA GLY A 99 6.94 -17.26 -8.12
C GLY A 99 6.76 -18.17 -9.33
N THR A 100 6.01 -19.26 -9.17
CA THR A 100 5.52 -20.07 -10.28
C THR A 100 4.24 -19.49 -10.86
N HIS A 101 3.89 -19.89 -12.09
CA HIS A 101 2.64 -19.48 -12.73
C HIS A 101 1.41 -19.75 -11.86
N ARG A 102 1.38 -20.89 -11.16
CA ARG A 102 0.30 -21.28 -10.24
C ARG A 102 0.20 -20.36 -9.03
N ALA A 103 1.34 -19.94 -8.48
CA ALA A 103 1.34 -19.01 -7.34
C ALA A 103 0.78 -17.64 -7.73
N TRP A 104 1.13 -17.13 -8.91
CA TRP A 104 0.57 -15.86 -9.42
C TRP A 104 -0.92 -15.95 -9.78
N GLU A 105 -1.37 -17.07 -10.33
CA GLU A 105 -2.80 -17.36 -10.51
C GLU A 105 -3.55 -17.34 -9.17
N ALA A 106 -3.00 -18.02 -8.15
CA ALA A 106 -3.56 -18.01 -6.80
C ALA A 106 -3.60 -16.59 -6.21
N MET A 107 -2.56 -15.77 -6.43
CA MET A 107 -2.55 -14.37 -5.99
C MET A 107 -3.71 -13.58 -6.59
N GLY A 108 -4.00 -13.76 -7.88
CA GLY A 108 -5.12 -13.08 -8.55
C GLY A 108 -6.47 -13.44 -7.94
N HIS A 109 -6.69 -14.71 -7.62
CA HIS A 109 -7.89 -15.17 -6.93
C HIS A 109 -7.99 -14.63 -5.49
N GLN A 110 -6.89 -14.66 -4.74
CA GLN A 110 -6.87 -14.22 -3.35
C GLN A 110 -7.07 -12.70 -3.23
N LEU A 111 -6.47 -11.90 -4.12
CA LEU A 111 -6.69 -10.45 -4.15
C LEU A 111 -8.14 -10.13 -4.54
N ALA A 112 -8.71 -10.85 -5.51
CA ALA A 112 -10.12 -10.70 -5.87
C ALA A 112 -11.05 -10.97 -4.68
N ALA A 113 -10.75 -12.01 -3.89
CA ALA A 113 -11.49 -12.30 -2.66
C ALA A 113 -11.29 -11.20 -1.59
N MET A 114 -10.07 -10.68 -1.41
CA MET A 114 -9.81 -9.55 -0.51
C MET A 114 -10.69 -8.35 -0.86
N HIS A 115 -10.72 -7.98 -2.14
CA HIS A 115 -11.51 -6.86 -2.66
C HIS A 115 -13.03 -7.04 -2.53
N GLN A 116 -13.52 -8.25 -2.27
CA GLN A 116 -14.94 -8.48 -1.97
C GLN A 116 -15.29 -8.16 -0.50
N THR A 117 -14.30 -7.93 0.35
CA THR A 117 -14.51 -7.41 1.72
C THR A 117 -14.93 -5.95 1.63
N THR A 118 -16.13 -5.64 2.14
CA THR A 118 -16.75 -4.31 2.05
C THR A 118 -16.97 -3.67 3.42
N SER A 119 -17.27 -2.37 3.43
CA SER A 119 -17.56 -1.58 4.64
C SER A 119 -18.96 -0.98 4.58
N THR A 120 -19.67 -1.01 5.69
CA THR A 120 -20.95 -0.30 5.87
C THR A 120 -20.78 1.19 6.14
N HIS A 121 -19.56 1.67 6.40
CA HIS A 121 -19.27 3.08 6.66
C HIS A 121 -18.98 3.89 5.38
N GLY A 122 -18.89 3.22 4.22
CA GLY A 122 -18.52 3.85 2.95
C GLY A 122 -17.02 3.72 2.64
N PHE A 123 -16.47 4.73 1.98
CA PHE A 123 -15.06 4.84 1.58
C PHE A 123 -14.24 5.54 2.66
N GLY A 124 -13.02 5.07 2.87
CA GLY A 124 -12.14 5.53 3.94
C GLY A 124 -11.72 4.41 4.88
N TRP A 125 -11.28 4.78 6.07
CA TRP A 125 -10.85 3.86 7.12
C TRP A 125 -10.99 4.52 8.49
N TYR A 126 -11.00 3.73 9.56
CA TYR A 126 -11.27 4.25 10.90
C TYR A 126 -10.14 5.14 11.46
N GLN A 127 -8.97 5.12 10.83
CA GLN A 127 -7.84 5.99 11.15
C GLN A 127 -7.10 6.43 9.87
N ASP A 128 -6.41 7.57 9.95
CA ASP A 128 -5.44 7.97 8.94
C ASP A 128 -4.21 7.04 9.00
N ASN A 129 -3.51 6.94 7.87
CA ASN A 129 -2.26 6.22 7.73
C ASN A 129 -1.31 6.99 6.82
N THR A 130 -0.33 6.32 6.20
CA THR A 130 0.61 6.95 5.27
C THR A 130 0.75 6.15 4.00
N ILE A 131 1.09 6.85 2.91
CA ILE A 131 1.52 6.26 1.63
C ILE A 131 3.00 6.61 1.41
N GLY A 132 3.87 5.69 1.80
CA GLY A 132 5.24 6.06 2.14
C GLY A 132 5.26 6.93 3.40
N SER A 133 5.88 8.13 3.35
CA SER A 133 5.92 9.08 4.47
C SER A 133 4.88 10.20 4.34
N THR A 134 4.11 10.21 3.25
CA THR A 134 3.04 11.20 3.04
C THR A 134 1.80 10.79 3.83
N PRO A 135 1.20 11.69 4.63
CA PRO A 135 -0.07 11.40 5.31
C PRO A 135 -1.17 11.06 4.31
N GLN A 136 -1.94 10.02 4.60
CA GLN A 136 -3.09 9.59 3.81
C GLN A 136 -4.36 9.73 4.66
N GLN A 137 -5.22 10.68 4.28
CA GLN A 137 -6.47 10.99 4.96
C GLN A 137 -7.55 9.96 4.63
N ASN A 138 -8.21 9.43 5.65
CA ASN A 138 -9.13 8.30 5.53
C ASN A 138 -10.50 8.55 6.16
N SER A 139 -10.82 9.79 6.53
CA SER A 139 -12.15 10.13 7.03
C SER A 139 -13.25 9.63 6.09
N TRP A 140 -14.25 8.97 6.69
CA TRP A 140 -15.33 8.31 5.96
C TRP A 140 -16.14 9.26 5.06
N THR A 141 -16.60 8.75 3.92
CA THR A 141 -17.61 9.35 3.04
C THR A 141 -18.35 8.24 2.29
N ASP A 142 -19.59 8.47 1.89
CA ASP A 142 -20.37 7.55 1.07
C ASP A 142 -20.12 7.74 -0.44
N ASN A 143 -19.32 8.75 -0.83
CA ASN A 143 -19.08 9.12 -2.21
C ASN A 143 -17.62 8.90 -2.63
N TRP A 144 -17.40 7.92 -3.52
CA TRP A 144 -16.06 7.60 -4.03
C TRP A 144 -15.40 8.78 -4.77
N ILE A 145 -16.17 9.51 -5.56
CA ILE A 145 -15.67 10.62 -6.37
C ILE A 145 -15.17 11.73 -5.45
N GLU A 146 -15.94 12.07 -4.41
CA GLU A 146 -15.53 13.03 -3.38
C GLU A 146 -14.27 12.53 -2.65
N PHE A 147 -14.27 11.28 -2.19
CA PHE A 147 -13.13 10.68 -1.49
C PHE A 147 -11.84 10.81 -2.32
N PHE A 148 -11.90 10.35 -3.57
CA PHE A 148 -10.74 10.30 -4.44
C PHE A 148 -10.30 11.71 -4.90
N CYS A 149 -11.25 12.60 -5.22
CA CYS A 149 -10.93 13.96 -5.62
C CYS A 149 -10.30 14.76 -4.46
N GLU A 150 -10.87 14.72 -3.27
CA GLU A 150 -10.45 15.59 -2.17
C GLU A 150 -9.28 15.03 -1.36
N ARG A 151 -9.36 13.75 -0.96
CA ARG A 151 -8.47 13.09 0.01
C ARG A 151 -7.35 12.30 -0.67
N ARG A 152 -7.39 12.12 -1.99
CA ARG A 152 -6.30 11.55 -2.79
C ARG A 152 -5.69 12.63 -3.69
N LEU A 153 -6.25 12.88 -4.87
CA LEU A 153 -5.65 13.79 -5.85
C LEU A 153 -5.47 15.22 -5.34
N GLY A 154 -6.52 15.82 -4.79
CA GLY A 154 -6.51 17.19 -4.29
C GLY A 154 -5.52 17.38 -3.15
N TYR A 155 -5.43 16.42 -2.23
CA TYR A 155 -4.44 16.44 -1.16
C TYR A 155 -3.00 16.43 -1.73
N GLN A 156 -2.71 15.48 -2.64
CA GLN A 156 -1.39 15.34 -3.23
C GLN A 156 -0.99 16.58 -4.05
N LEU A 157 -1.90 17.15 -4.85
CA LEU A 157 -1.65 18.39 -5.62
C LEU A 157 -1.38 19.59 -4.70
N ARG A 158 -2.17 19.77 -3.63
CA ARG A 158 -1.94 20.85 -2.66
C ARG A 158 -0.58 20.71 -1.98
N LEU A 159 -0.21 19.49 -1.60
CA LEU A 159 1.10 19.21 -1.00
C LEU A 159 2.23 19.48 -2.00
N ALA A 160 2.06 19.05 -3.25
CA ALA A 160 3.05 19.20 -4.31
C ALA A 160 3.32 20.67 -4.64
N ARG A 161 2.26 21.50 -4.71
CA ARG A 161 2.39 22.96 -4.88
C ARG A 161 3.14 23.61 -3.73
N ARG A 162 2.87 23.20 -2.48
CA ARG A 162 3.61 23.70 -1.29
C ARG A 162 5.09 23.34 -1.33
N LYS A 163 5.45 22.23 -1.99
CA LYS A 163 6.84 21.80 -2.22
C LYS A 163 7.47 22.43 -3.48
N GLY A 164 6.79 23.38 -4.13
CA GLY A 164 7.30 24.11 -5.29
C GLY A 164 6.98 23.46 -6.64
N GLY A 165 6.16 22.40 -6.67
CA GLY A 165 5.80 21.73 -7.92
C GLY A 165 4.82 22.54 -8.77
N HIS A 166 5.01 22.48 -10.09
CA HIS A 166 4.19 23.22 -11.06
C HIS A 166 3.21 22.30 -11.83
N PHE A 167 1.91 22.47 -11.57
CA PHE A 167 0.83 21.67 -12.18
C PHE A 167 -0.25 22.59 -12.77
N PRO A 168 -0.02 23.19 -13.95
CA PRO A 168 -0.89 24.26 -14.49
C PRO A 168 -2.32 23.79 -14.73
N ASN A 169 -2.51 22.52 -15.11
CA ASN A 169 -3.82 21.93 -15.36
C ASN A 169 -4.40 21.19 -14.13
N GLY A 170 -3.77 21.31 -12.95
CA GLY A 170 -4.17 20.56 -11.76
C GLY A 170 -5.57 20.89 -11.24
N ASP A 171 -5.98 22.16 -11.26
CA ASP A 171 -7.33 22.53 -10.82
C ASP A 171 -8.39 22.10 -11.85
N ARG A 172 -8.08 22.29 -13.14
CA ARG A 172 -8.92 21.82 -14.25
C ARG A 172 -9.12 20.30 -14.25
N LEU A 173 -8.09 19.54 -13.84
CA LEU A 173 -8.24 18.11 -13.59
C LEU A 173 -9.25 17.84 -12.49
N LEU A 174 -9.10 18.46 -11.30
CA LEU A 174 -9.99 18.23 -10.16
C LEU A 174 -11.45 18.53 -10.52
N ASP A 175 -11.69 19.60 -11.28
CA ASP A 175 -13.02 19.96 -11.79
C ASP A 175 -13.58 18.91 -12.78
N ALA A 176 -12.70 18.20 -13.51
CA ALA A 176 -13.08 17.17 -14.46
C ALA A 176 -13.31 15.78 -13.83
N VAL A 177 -12.74 15.49 -12.66
CA VAL A 177 -12.85 14.17 -12.00
C VAL A 177 -14.31 13.69 -11.84
N PRO A 178 -15.28 14.53 -11.41
CA PRO A 178 -16.67 14.11 -11.30
C PRO A 178 -17.28 13.61 -12.61
N LEU A 179 -16.93 14.23 -13.74
CA LEU A 179 -17.39 13.78 -15.06
C LEU A 179 -16.66 12.50 -15.50
N LEU A 180 -15.35 12.42 -15.28
CA LEU A 180 -14.52 11.25 -15.64
C LEU A 180 -14.94 9.97 -14.90
N LEU A 181 -15.52 10.13 -13.71
CA LEU A 181 -15.99 9.02 -12.86
C LEU A 181 -17.52 8.95 -12.76
N ALA A 182 -18.28 9.73 -13.54
CA ALA A 182 -19.74 9.83 -13.39
C ALA A 182 -20.47 8.48 -13.51
N GLU A 183 -20.00 7.60 -14.40
CA GLU A 183 -20.56 6.27 -14.61
C GLU A 183 -19.98 5.21 -13.66
N ARG A 184 -19.01 5.59 -12.81
CA ARG A 184 -18.33 4.67 -11.90
C ARG A 184 -18.97 4.71 -10.52
N ILE A 185 -19.72 3.65 -10.20
CA ILE A 185 -20.38 3.45 -8.89
C ILE A 185 -19.76 2.21 -8.22
N PRO A 186 -18.55 2.32 -7.65
CA PRO A 186 -17.89 1.16 -7.03
C PRO A 186 -18.54 0.83 -5.68
N LYS A 187 -18.45 -0.44 -5.29
CA LYS A 187 -18.66 -0.82 -3.88
C LYS A 187 -17.35 -0.56 -3.12
N PRO A 188 -17.38 -0.05 -1.88
CA PRO A 188 -16.19 0.06 -1.06
C PRO A 188 -15.54 -1.32 -0.90
N SER A 189 -14.30 -1.43 -1.33
CA SER A 189 -13.50 -2.66 -1.30
C SER A 189 -12.30 -2.40 -0.40
N LEU A 190 -11.96 -3.32 0.50
CA LEU A 190 -10.69 -3.22 1.23
C LEU A 190 -9.55 -3.31 0.20
N VAL A 191 -8.78 -2.23 0.05
CA VAL A 191 -7.63 -2.17 -0.86
C VAL A 191 -6.33 -2.17 -0.05
N HIS A 192 -5.29 -2.73 -0.64
CA HIS A 192 -3.91 -2.66 -0.16
C HIS A 192 -3.41 -1.21 -0.15
N GLY A 193 -3.73 -0.43 -1.19
CA GLY A 193 -3.46 1.01 -1.27
C GLY A 193 -2.06 1.39 -1.74
N ASP A 194 -1.12 0.44 -1.80
CA ASP A 194 0.23 0.62 -2.38
C ASP A 194 0.73 -0.65 -3.10
N LEU A 195 -0.13 -1.28 -3.92
CA LEU A 195 0.17 -2.60 -4.49
C LEU A 195 0.95 -2.50 -5.81
N TRP A 196 2.28 -2.52 -5.73
CA TRP A 196 3.19 -2.60 -6.88
C TRP A 196 4.13 -3.80 -6.76
N SER A 197 5.00 -4.02 -7.75
CA SER A 197 5.90 -5.18 -7.82
C SER A 197 6.84 -5.33 -6.62
N GLY A 198 7.19 -4.25 -5.92
CA GLY A 198 7.97 -4.31 -4.68
C GLY A 198 7.19 -4.80 -3.45
N ASN A 199 5.85 -4.71 -3.49
CA ASN A 199 4.95 -5.01 -2.37
C ASN A 199 4.16 -6.31 -2.58
N ALA A 200 4.53 -7.12 -3.57
CA ALA A 200 3.98 -8.44 -3.81
C ALA A 200 5.11 -9.45 -3.97
N ALA A 201 4.98 -10.60 -3.30
CA ALA A 201 5.98 -11.65 -3.36
C ALA A 201 5.34 -13.04 -3.26
N ILE A 202 6.13 -14.06 -3.58
CA ILE A 202 5.79 -15.46 -3.36
C ILE A 202 6.78 -16.04 -2.36
N THR A 203 6.30 -16.77 -1.35
CA THR A 203 7.18 -17.45 -0.40
C THR A 203 7.86 -18.66 -1.03
N LYS A 204 8.90 -19.21 -0.39
CA LYS A 204 9.50 -20.49 -0.82
C LYS A 204 8.51 -21.67 -0.80
N LEU A 205 7.40 -21.54 -0.08
CA LEU A 205 6.31 -22.52 -0.03
C LEU A 205 5.23 -22.26 -1.09
N GLU A 206 5.53 -21.42 -2.09
CA GLU A 206 4.62 -21.02 -3.17
C GLU A 206 3.35 -20.28 -2.73
N GLU A 207 3.38 -19.66 -1.55
CA GLU A 207 2.25 -18.87 -1.05
C GLU A 207 2.34 -17.41 -1.50
N PRO A 208 1.27 -16.85 -2.09
CA PRO A 208 1.19 -15.43 -2.41
C PRO A 208 1.15 -14.57 -1.16
N ILE A 209 1.95 -13.51 -1.14
CA ILE A 209 1.94 -12.52 -0.06
C ILE A 209 1.94 -11.10 -0.62
N ILE A 210 1.29 -10.19 0.11
CA ILE A 210 1.41 -8.75 -0.11
C ILE A 210 1.98 -8.08 1.14
N LEU A 211 2.71 -6.99 0.93
CA LEU A 211 3.60 -6.36 1.90
C LEU A 211 3.35 -4.85 1.92
N ASP A 212 3.58 -4.22 3.07
CA ASP A 212 3.65 -2.77 3.21
C ASP A 212 2.36 -2.03 2.78
N PRO A 213 1.20 -2.35 3.39
CA PRO A 213 -0.06 -1.79 2.95
C PRO A 213 -0.27 -0.34 3.43
N ALA A 214 -1.00 0.42 2.62
CA ALA A 214 -1.55 1.73 2.94
C ALA A 214 -3.09 1.65 2.89
N VAL A 215 -3.68 0.76 3.70
CA VAL A 215 -5.08 0.32 3.55
C VAL A 215 -6.13 1.41 3.65
N TYR A 216 -7.24 1.20 2.95
CA TYR A 216 -8.52 1.87 3.14
C TYR A 216 -9.61 1.09 2.41
N PHE A 217 -10.88 1.44 2.60
CA PHE A 217 -11.97 1.01 1.74
C PHE A 217 -12.10 1.98 0.58
N GLY A 218 -11.83 1.51 -0.64
CA GLY A 218 -11.77 2.30 -1.86
C GLY A 218 -12.41 1.60 -3.05
N ASP A 219 -12.19 2.15 -4.24
CA ASP A 219 -12.41 1.40 -5.46
C ASP A 219 -11.27 0.39 -5.67
N ARG A 220 -11.61 -0.90 -5.77
CA ARG A 220 -10.65 -1.98 -6.04
C ARG A 220 -9.75 -1.75 -7.25
N GLU A 221 -10.17 -0.96 -8.23
CA GLU A 221 -9.36 -0.67 -9.42
C GLU A 221 -8.08 0.12 -9.11
N VAL A 222 -7.97 0.77 -7.94
CA VAL A 222 -6.75 1.50 -7.54
C VAL A 222 -5.56 0.57 -7.34
N ASP A 223 -5.77 -0.61 -6.74
CA ASP A 223 -4.70 -1.59 -6.53
C ASP A 223 -4.24 -2.16 -7.87
N LEU A 224 -5.19 -2.53 -8.74
CA LEU A 224 -4.87 -3.10 -10.05
C LEU A 224 -4.14 -2.08 -10.92
N ALA A 225 -4.55 -0.81 -10.86
CA ALA A 225 -3.85 0.25 -11.57
C ALA A 225 -2.38 0.36 -11.11
N MET A 226 -2.13 0.28 -9.81
CA MET A 226 -0.79 0.38 -9.24
C MET A 226 0.09 -0.82 -9.61
N THR A 227 -0.48 -2.03 -9.76
CA THR A 227 0.29 -3.20 -10.22
C THR A 227 0.86 -3.02 -11.63
N GLU A 228 0.29 -2.12 -12.43
CA GLU A 228 0.70 -1.81 -13.81
C GLU A 228 1.55 -0.52 -13.92
N LEU A 229 1.87 0.16 -12.81
CA LEU A 229 2.59 1.45 -12.84
C LEU A 229 4.12 1.30 -12.79
N PHE A 230 4.62 0.48 -11.86
CA PHE A 230 6.05 0.25 -11.64
C PHE A 230 6.42 -1.21 -11.92
N GLY A 231 6.40 -1.53 -13.22
CA GLY A 231 6.47 -2.89 -13.72
C GLY A 231 5.07 -3.45 -13.99
N SER A 232 4.93 -4.76 -13.91
CA SER A 232 3.68 -5.47 -14.14
C SER A 232 3.75 -6.84 -13.50
N PHE A 233 2.63 -7.33 -12.96
CA PHE A 233 2.54 -8.72 -12.55
C PHE A 233 2.45 -9.64 -13.79
N PRO A 234 2.68 -10.95 -13.64
CA PRO A 234 2.47 -11.91 -14.73
C PRO A 234 1.01 -11.97 -15.20
N ASN A 235 0.79 -12.35 -16.45
CA ASN A 235 -0.55 -12.38 -17.06
C ASN A 235 -1.52 -13.33 -16.34
N GLU A 236 -1.01 -14.38 -15.70
CA GLU A 236 -1.76 -15.36 -14.92
C GLU A 236 -2.50 -14.69 -13.76
N PHE A 237 -1.85 -13.73 -13.08
CA PHE A 237 -2.47 -12.94 -12.03
C PHE A 237 -3.68 -12.15 -12.57
N TYR A 238 -3.49 -11.39 -13.65
CA TYR A 238 -4.57 -10.56 -14.22
C TYR A 238 -5.72 -11.41 -14.75
N ARG A 239 -5.43 -12.53 -15.39
CA ARG A 239 -6.44 -13.48 -15.87
C ARG A 239 -7.24 -14.06 -14.72
N ALA A 240 -6.58 -14.51 -13.65
CA ALA A 240 -7.24 -15.09 -12.48
C ALA A 240 -8.10 -14.07 -11.73
N TYR A 241 -7.55 -12.87 -11.50
CA TYR A 241 -8.29 -11.77 -10.88
C TYR A 241 -9.53 -11.40 -11.71
N ASN A 242 -9.37 -11.18 -13.01
CA ASN A 242 -10.48 -10.79 -13.87
C ASN A 242 -11.51 -11.90 -14.06
N ALA A 243 -11.12 -13.18 -13.97
CA ALA A 243 -12.06 -14.29 -13.97
C ALA A 243 -12.91 -14.34 -12.69
N ALA A 244 -12.33 -14.01 -11.53
CA ALA A 244 -13.00 -14.04 -10.24
C ALA A 244 -13.80 -12.75 -9.94
N TYR A 245 -13.27 -11.60 -10.32
CA TYR A 245 -13.90 -10.30 -10.13
C TYR A 245 -13.65 -9.36 -11.34
N PRO A 246 -14.43 -9.53 -12.43
CA PRO A 246 -14.20 -8.84 -13.70
C PRO A 246 -14.12 -7.32 -13.56
N LEU A 247 -13.11 -6.70 -14.18
CA LEU A 247 -12.98 -5.24 -14.27
C LEU A 247 -14.12 -4.65 -15.11
N SER A 248 -14.60 -3.47 -14.73
CA SER A 248 -15.66 -2.80 -15.47
C SER A 248 -15.11 -2.11 -16.71
N GLU A 249 -15.96 -1.93 -17.72
CA GLU A 249 -15.64 -1.11 -18.90
C GLU A 249 -15.10 0.27 -18.49
N GLY A 250 -14.18 0.82 -19.29
CA GLY A 250 -13.51 2.10 -19.00
C GLY A 250 -12.32 2.01 -18.02
N TYR A 251 -11.92 0.82 -17.57
CA TYR A 251 -10.76 0.65 -16.69
C TYR A 251 -9.48 1.24 -17.29
N THR A 252 -9.25 1.09 -18.60
CA THR A 252 -8.04 1.61 -19.27
C THR A 252 -7.85 3.12 -19.04
N GLN A 253 -8.95 3.90 -19.08
CA GLN A 253 -8.93 5.33 -18.81
C GLN A 253 -8.79 5.61 -17.30
N ARG A 254 -9.59 4.93 -16.47
CA ARG A 254 -9.55 5.12 -15.01
C ARG A 254 -8.21 4.77 -14.39
N LYS A 255 -7.50 3.77 -14.92
CA LYS A 255 -6.15 3.38 -14.52
C LYS A 255 -5.19 4.57 -14.56
N VAL A 256 -5.23 5.39 -15.62
CA VAL A 256 -4.34 6.57 -15.74
C VAL A 256 -4.64 7.57 -14.63
N LEU A 257 -5.92 7.79 -14.35
CA LEU A 257 -6.39 8.67 -13.27
C LEU A 257 -6.00 8.14 -11.88
N TYR A 258 -6.16 6.84 -11.62
CA TYR A 258 -5.77 6.22 -10.35
C TYR A 258 -4.24 6.25 -10.16
N ASN A 259 -3.47 5.96 -11.20
CA ASN A 259 -2.01 6.02 -11.13
C ASN A 259 -1.45 7.44 -10.95
N LEU A 260 -2.19 8.48 -11.36
CA LEU A 260 -1.78 9.86 -11.12
C LEU A 260 -1.62 10.15 -9.62
N TYR A 261 -2.45 9.55 -8.76
CA TYR A 261 -2.30 9.66 -7.30
C TYR A 261 -0.90 9.24 -6.84
N HIS A 262 -0.43 8.08 -7.30
CA HIS A 262 0.88 7.55 -6.94
C HIS A 262 2.03 8.36 -7.53
N ILE A 263 1.89 8.87 -8.76
CA ILE A 263 2.92 9.73 -9.38
C ILE A 263 3.04 11.07 -8.67
N LEU A 264 1.91 11.69 -8.27
CA LEU A 264 1.93 12.89 -7.44
C LEU A 264 2.56 12.60 -6.06
N ASN A 265 2.28 11.43 -5.46
CA ASN A 265 2.92 11.03 -4.22
C ASN A 265 4.44 10.85 -4.40
N HIS A 266 4.89 10.23 -5.50
CA HIS A 266 6.31 10.07 -5.81
C HIS A 266 6.99 11.42 -6.03
N PHE A 267 6.34 12.38 -6.69
CA PHE A 267 6.82 13.76 -6.73
C PHE A 267 6.95 14.35 -5.31
N ASN A 268 5.94 14.16 -4.45
CA ASN A 268 5.99 14.66 -3.09
C ASN A 268 7.14 14.05 -2.26
N LEU A 269 7.49 12.79 -2.50
CA LEU A 269 8.56 12.10 -1.77
C LEU A 269 9.95 12.37 -2.36
N PHE A 270 10.07 12.44 -3.69
CA PHE A 270 11.35 12.37 -4.40
C PHE A 270 11.60 13.52 -5.38
N GLY A 271 10.58 14.31 -5.72
CA GLY A 271 10.66 15.43 -6.66
C GLY A 271 11.07 15.00 -8.08
N GLY A 272 11.80 15.87 -8.78
CA GLY A 272 12.43 15.55 -10.06
C GLY A 272 11.44 15.19 -11.18
N GLY A 273 11.79 14.16 -11.96
CA GLY A 273 11.07 13.78 -13.19
C GLY A 273 9.60 13.39 -13.01
N TYR A 274 9.15 13.15 -11.78
CA TYR A 274 7.75 12.86 -11.46
C TYR A 274 6.83 14.07 -11.72
N GLU A 275 7.34 15.31 -11.68
CA GLU A 275 6.56 16.50 -12.08
C GLU A 275 6.17 16.42 -13.56
N THR A 276 7.16 16.20 -14.43
CA THR A 276 6.95 16.07 -15.88
C THR A 276 6.06 14.86 -16.21
N GLN A 277 6.18 13.76 -15.46
CA GLN A 277 5.29 12.61 -15.64
C GLN A 277 3.85 12.92 -15.22
N ALA A 278 3.64 13.53 -14.05
CA ALA A 278 2.32 13.92 -13.58
C ALA A 278 1.64 14.88 -14.58
N ASN A 279 2.33 15.92 -15.05
CA ASN A 279 1.78 16.86 -16.02
C ASN A 279 1.36 16.17 -17.32
N ARG A 280 2.19 15.27 -17.88
CA ARG A 280 1.81 14.48 -19.06
C ARG A 280 0.56 13.62 -18.82
N MET A 281 0.44 13.01 -17.64
CA MET A 281 -0.74 12.22 -17.30
C MET A 281 -1.99 13.11 -17.15
N ILE A 282 -1.84 14.30 -16.55
CA ILE A 282 -2.92 15.29 -16.44
C ILE A 282 -3.40 15.71 -17.84
N ASP A 283 -2.48 16.05 -18.74
CA ASP A 283 -2.80 16.46 -20.11
C ASP A 283 -3.48 15.31 -20.88
N GLN A 284 -2.99 14.08 -20.74
CA GLN A 284 -3.62 12.89 -21.33
C GLN A 284 -5.05 12.69 -20.81
N ILE A 285 -5.29 12.84 -19.51
CA ILE A 285 -6.61 12.70 -18.90
C ILE A 285 -7.57 13.78 -19.42
N LEU A 286 -7.08 15.00 -19.63
CA LEU A 286 -7.86 16.14 -20.13
C LEU A 286 -8.00 16.18 -21.66
N GLY A 287 -7.29 15.32 -22.40
CA GLY A 287 -7.27 15.31 -23.86
C GLY A 287 -6.59 16.54 -24.47
N LEU A 288 -5.51 17.02 -23.85
CA LEU A 288 -4.71 18.17 -24.28
C LEU A 288 -3.46 17.78 -25.08
#